data_AF-A0A8J2PUM7-F1
#
_entry.id   AF-A0A8J2PUM7-F1
#
_cell.length_a   1.000
_cell.length_b   1.000
_cell.length_c   1.000
_cell.angle_alpha   90.00
_cell.angle_beta   90.00
_cell.angle_gamma   90.00
#
_symmetry.space_group_name_H-M   'P 1'
#
loop_
_entity.id
_entity.type
_entity.pdbx_description
1 polymer ?
#
loop_
_entity_poly.entity_id
_entity_poly.type
_entity_poly.pdbx_seq_one_letter_code
_entity_poly.pdbx_strand_id
1 'polypeptide(L)'
;MCSISNPKISLQPGFLLARVPRIEDWSSSSHSSEDYIRTSCDVDDGGSECGGRETTTTSIMPYSEGTSSSSSGTTINHLYPEIMTEIFLKLSLKDLGSAARTSKYWNSILNDKRLWRGVEAKINVSKGGNQMLFQSLHRRGIFDIQVLSLKRSLREMTSSLPGIRSLKLSGCYNVTDGTISSGFSIRLENLTVLNLSLCKQVSDFSLGRIAMMAVNLESLDLGGCCQISNRGLLMVSWGLKKLTKLNLRSCYLITDTGIGFLAGVVSQSHLQEPRMHDFLLKFGLVDVPEIDEDFDDPGPIRRRKLPSHKKQQQPQFLFLQAPSSQILGSSSAMGITNKKDNTSLPVPITQQCAICKQEIKLKIVNEPHQSVSHLMKSKSSKRFRQVQIVPNPRTSNNVVSSNNNNCLSNPPSPISQLSSSRKKSKYVIVEKITARTEFGNTQLQQLILQDCQKLSDDCLIHLTNLCRLEAINLSFCVHITDSGLRNLGACPALCEINLRACDNITDSGLANLTYDLSSRVTSLDVSFCDKVHNLGLNYISQFSHLRTLSMSACDISDEGLIRVAASLPLLETLNIGQCGSITDASLKVIGEKCQELKYIDLYGCGKITPGGLAHAMKLPKLRNLNLGLWHLR
;
A
#
# COMPACT_ATOMS: atom_id res chain seq x y z
N MET A 1 8.34 -28.40 -7.12
CA MET A 1 8.30 -27.09 -6.43
C MET A 1 7.10 -27.11 -5.50
N CYS A 2 7.27 -26.80 -4.21
CA CYS A 2 6.17 -26.81 -3.24
C CYS A 2 6.11 -25.47 -2.49
N SER A 3 4.91 -24.90 -2.38
CA SER A 3 4.65 -23.66 -1.66
C SER A 3 4.60 -23.91 -0.14
N ILE A 4 5.69 -23.60 0.55
CA ILE A 4 5.72 -23.60 2.01
C ILE A 4 4.97 -22.36 2.51
N SER A 5 3.96 -22.55 3.35
CA SER A 5 3.21 -21.48 3.99
C SER A 5 4.03 -20.82 5.10
N ASN A 6 4.19 -19.49 5.05
CA ASN A 6 5.02 -18.74 5.99
C ASN A 6 4.52 -18.88 7.45
N PRO A 7 5.32 -19.43 8.39
CA PRO A 7 4.96 -19.49 9.80
C PRO A 7 5.08 -18.10 10.45
N LYS A 8 3.99 -17.61 11.04
CA LYS A 8 3.91 -16.30 11.70
C LYS A 8 4.07 -16.44 13.22
N ILE A 9 5.09 -15.83 13.82
CA ILE A 9 5.28 -15.80 15.28
C ILE A 9 4.97 -14.39 15.81
N SER A 10 4.07 -14.22 16.78
CA SER A 10 3.86 -12.93 17.46
C SER A 10 4.70 -12.84 18.74
N LEU A 11 5.57 -11.84 18.86
CA LEU A 11 6.47 -11.64 20.01
C LEU A 11 6.03 -10.44 20.86
N GLN A 12 4.83 -10.53 21.45
CA GLN A 12 4.33 -9.55 22.43
C GLN A 12 4.76 -9.89 23.87
N PRO A 13 4.74 -8.91 24.81
CA PRO A 13 5.59 -8.94 26.01
C PRO A 13 5.27 -10.00 27.08
N GLY A 14 4.16 -10.75 26.96
CA GLY A 14 3.80 -11.81 27.91
C GLY A 14 4.79 -12.99 27.94
N PHE A 15 5.46 -13.27 26.82
CA PHE A 15 6.47 -14.35 26.72
C PHE A 15 7.76 -14.11 27.52
N LEU A 16 7.87 -13.00 28.26
CA LEU A 16 8.99 -12.66 29.13
C LEU A 16 8.56 -12.22 30.55
N LEU A 17 7.30 -12.46 30.96
CA LEU A 17 6.78 -12.03 32.26
C LEU A 17 6.26 -13.17 33.16
N ALA A 18 7.01 -14.27 33.17
CA ALA A 18 7.09 -15.15 34.34
C ALA A 18 8.49 -15.01 34.96
N ARG A 19 8.70 -13.94 35.74
CA ARG A 19 9.95 -13.54 36.43
C ARG A 19 11.25 -13.61 35.60
N VAL A 20 11.61 -12.44 35.06
CA VAL A 20 12.98 -11.92 34.80
C VAL A 20 14.08 -12.70 35.55
N PRO A 21 15.03 -13.33 34.82
CA PRO A 21 16.33 -12.67 34.60
C PRO A 21 16.35 -11.69 33.42
N ARG A 22 17.38 -10.84 33.36
CA ARG A 22 17.44 -9.73 32.40
C ARG A 22 18.05 -10.19 31.08
N ILE A 23 17.71 -9.53 29.97
CA ILE A 23 18.49 -9.62 28.72
C ILE A 23 19.71 -8.68 28.83
N GLU A 24 20.47 -8.85 29.91
CA GLU A 24 21.82 -8.35 30.15
C GLU A 24 22.78 -9.56 30.22
N ASP A 25 22.27 -10.71 30.70
CA ASP A 25 22.96 -12.01 30.84
C ASP A 25 23.35 -12.70 29.52
N TRP A 26 23.16 -12.04 28.36
CA TRP A 26 23.61 -12.54 27.05
C TRP A 26 25.01 -12.02 26.67
N SER A 27 25.67 -11.30 27.57
CA SER A 27 27.03 -10.77 27.40
C SER A 27 27.93 -10.80 28.65
N SER A 28 27.43 -11.29 29.80
CA SER A 28 28.16 -11.32 31.08
C SER A 28 28.49 -12.74 31.55
N SER A 29 29.76 -13.14 31.41
CA SER A 29 30.36 -14.23 32.20
C SER A 29 31.87 -14.00 32.32
N SER A 30 32.28 -13.23 33.32
CA SER A 30 33.68 -12.98 33.67
C SER A 30 33.84 -12.84 35.19
N HIS A 31 34.82 -13.56 35.76
CA HIS A 31 35.10 -13.73 37.21
C HIS A 31 34.00 -14.49 37.99
N SER A 32 34.29 -15.33 38.97
CA SER A 32 35.55 -15.91 39.51
C SER A 32 35.23 -17.36 39.98
N SER A 33 36.15 -18.29 40.27
CA SER A 33 37.32 -18.26 41.18
C SER A 33 38.31 -19.36 40.72
N GLU A 34 39.62 -19.11 40.69
CA GLU A 34 40.59 -19.45 41.75
C GLU A 34 40.50 -20.90 42.26
N ASP A 35 41.45 -21.74 41.84
CA ASP A 35 42.36 -22.40 42.80
C ASP A 35 43.71 -22.81 42.16
N TYR A 36 44.71 -23.05 43.01
CA TYR A 36 46.15 -23.32 42.76
C TYR A 36 46.60 -24.07 41.47
N ILE A 37 47.61 -23.52 40.78
CA ILE A 37 48.96 -24.13 40.57
C ILE A 37 50.03 -23.01 40.60
N ARG A 38 51.24 -23.28 41.15
CA ARG A 38 52.42 -22.38 41.15
C ARG A 38 53.52 -22.88 40.20
N THR A 39 53.99 -22.01 39.30
CA THR A 39 55.38 -21.90 38.76
C THR A 39 55.43 -20.60 37.94
N SER A 40 56.09 -19.49 38.32
CA SER A 40 57.52 -19.21 38.54
C SER A 40 58.34 -19.04 37.24
N CYS A 41 58.86 -17.80 37.02
CA CYS A 41 59.98 -17.46 36.11
C CYS A 41 59.72 -17.65 34.59
N ASP A 42 60.18 -16.83 33.63
CA ASP A 42 60.97 -15.57 33.57
C ASP A 42 60.47 -14.77 32.33
N VAL A 43 60.37 -13.42 32.30
CA VAL A 43 61.36 -12.36 31.95
C VAL A 43 61.80 -12.31 30.45
N ASP A 44 61.77 -11.09 29.87
CA ASP A 44 62.29 -10.63 28.55
C ASP A 44 61.68 -11.19 27.24
N ASP A 45 61.84 -10.57 26.04
CA ASP A 45 61.84 -9.15 25.60
C ASP A 45 61.69 -9.09 24.05
N GLY A 46 61.26 -7.95 23.48
CA GLY A 46 61.19 -7.69 22.03
C GLY A 46 60.10 -8.43 21.24
N GLY A 47 59.87 -8.17 19.94
CA GLY A 47 60.41 -7.09 19.09
C GLY A 47 60.06 -7.28 17.59
N SER A 48 59.84 -6.17 16.87
CA SER A 48 59.92 -6.01 15.39
C SER A 48 59.00 -6.79 14.41
N GLU A 49 58.08 -6.04 13.82
CA GLU A 49 57.86 -5.81 12.36
C GLU A 49 57.77 -6.93 11.27
N CYS A 50 56.91 -6.62 10.29
CA CYS A 50 56.96 -6.96 8.84
C CYS A 50 56.74 -8.42 8.39
N GLY A 51 56.03 -8.63 7.25
CA GLY A 51 56.16 -9.93 6.56
C GLY A 51 55.27 -10.30 5.38
N GLY A 52 53.96 -10.03 5.37
CA GLY A 52 53.09 -10.19 4.19
C GLY A 52 52.88 -11.60 3.55
N ARG A 53 52.01 -11.60 2.54
CA ARG A 53 51.57 -12.70 1.63
C ARG A 53 50.58 -13.75 2.14
N GLU A 54 49.61 -14.00 1.27
CA GLU A 54 48.61 -15.07 1.32
C GLU A 54 49.26 -16.42 1.01
N THR A 55 48.88 -17.48 1.73
CA THR A 55 48.97 -18.86 1.22
C THR A 55 47.75 -19.66 1.64
N THR A 56 47.04 -20.22 0.66
CA THR A 56 45.98 -21.21 0.92
C THR A 56 46.60 -22.52 1.35
N THR A 57 46.45 -22.90 2.63
CA THR A 57 46.88 -24.21 3.14
C THR A 57 45.73 -24.96 3.80
N THR A 58 45.39 -26.10 3.20
CA THR A 58 44.48 -27.10 3.76
C THR A 58 45.15 -27.76 4.97
N SER A 59 44.69 -27.47 6.18
CA SER A 59 45.23 -28.11 7.39
C SER A 59 44.51 -29.41 7.68
N ILE A 60 45.26 -30.52 7.63
CA ILE A 60 44.79 -31.86 8.03
C ILE A 60 45.01 -32.00 9.54
N MET A 61 43.96 -32.34 10.28
CA MET A 61 44.05 -32.60 11.72
C MET A 61 44.95 -33.82 12.00
N PRO A 62 45.95 -33.73 12.89
CA PRO A 62 46.68 -34.90 13.36
C PRO A 62 45.81 -35.73 14.31
N TYR A 63 45.73 -37.04 14.07
CA TYR A 63 45.22 -37.98 15.07
C TYR A 63 46.21 -38.10 16.23
N SER A 64 45.68 -38.20 17.46
CA SER A 64 46.39 -38.77 18.60
C SER A 64 45.40 -39.62 19.41
N GLU A 65 45.82 -40.82 19.78
CA GLU A 65 44.99 -41.78 20.52
C GLU A 65 45.35 -41.79 22.01
N GLY A 66 44.38 -42.20 22.84
CA GLY A 66 44.68 -42.86 24.11
C GLY A 66 44.81 -41.97 25.35
N THR A 67 43.69 -41.75 26.05
CA THR A 67 43.46 -42.40 27.36
C THR A 67 42.01 -42.18 27.81
N SER A 68 41.50 -43.08 28.66
CA SER A 68 40.08 -43.18 28.99
C SER A 68 39.76 -42.73 30.43
N SER A 69 38.73 -41.89 30.57
CA SER A 69 37.88 -41.86 31.77
C SER A 69 36.45 -41.50 31.37
N SER A 70 35.48 -42.06 32.09
CA SER A 70 34.08 -42.09 31.63
C SER A 70 33.28 -40.85 32.02
N SER A 71 32.73 -40.15 31.03
CA SER A 71 31.46 -39.44 31.18
C SER A 71 30.50 -39.89 30.08
N SER A 72 29.36 -40.46 30.46
CA SER A 72 28.36 -40.99 29.52
C SER A 72 27.47 -39.88 28.95
N GLY A 73 28.10 -38.89 28.32
CA GLY A 73 27.42 -37.82 27.57
C GLY A 73 27.01 -38.29 26.17
N THR A 74 25.86 -37.82 25.67
CA THR A 74 25.35 -38.25 24.36
C THR A 74 26.21 -37.75 23.20
N THR A 75 26.42 -38.63 22.22
CA THR A 75 27.42 -38.50 21.12
C THR A 75 27.20 -37.33 20.15
N ILE A 76 26.07 -36.64 20.23
CA ILE A 76 25.62 -35.60 19.30
C ILE A 76 26.59 -34.40 19.16
N ASN A 77 27.35 -34.06 20.21
CA ASN A 77 28.30 -32.95 20.16
C ASN A 77 29.55 -33.23 19.30
N HIS A 78 29.78 -34.49 18.91
CA HIS A 78 30.90 -34.90 18.04
C HIS A 78 30.48 -35.06 16.56
N LEU A 79 29.21 -34.77 16.22
CA LEU A 79 28.76 -34.77 14.84
C LEU A 79 29.27 -33.53 14.09
N TYR A 80 29.64 -33.74 12.83
CA TYR A 80 30.06 -32.67 11.92
C TYR A 80 29.00 -31.55 11.80
N PRO A 81 29.42 -30.28 11.64
CA PRO A 81 28.54 -29.13 11.47
C PRO A 81 27.41 -29.32 10.46
N GLU A 82 27.71 -30.00 9.34
CA GLU A 82 26.79 -30.27 8.24
C GLU A 82 25.67 -31.21 8.67
N ILE A 83 26.02 -32.28 9.39
CA ILE A 83 25.06 -33.26 9.93
C ILE A 83 24.18 -32.59 11.00
N MET A 84 24.78 -31.77 11.86
CA MET A 84 24.04 -30.99 12.86
C MET A 84 23.06 -30.01 12.21
N THR A 85 23.44 -29.35 11.10
CA THR A 85 22.52 -28.51 10.32
C THR A 85 21.40 -29.34 9.68
N GLU A 86 21.66 -30.52 9.11
CA GLU A 86 20.59 -31.35 8.53
C GLU A 86 19.62 -31.92 9.58
N ILE A 87 20.08 -32.17 10.82
CA ILE A 87 19.23 -32.47 11.97
C ILE A 87 18.40 -31.23 12.35
N PHE A 88 19.04 -30.07 12.48
CA PHE A 88 18.36 -28.82 12.84
C PHE A 88 17.35 -28.37 11.76
N LEU A 89 17.55 -28.70 10.48
CA LEU A 89 16.57 -28.48 9.40
C LEU A 89 15.27 -29.29 9.57
N LYS A 90 15.18 -30.21 10.54
CA LYS A 90 13.93 -30.93 10.90
C LYS A 90 13.24 -30.35 12.15
N LEU A 91 13.88 -29.42 12.87
CA LEU A 91 13.35 -28.82 14.10
C LEU A 91 12.38 -27.67 13.80
N SER A 92 11.41 -27.43 14.70
CA SER A 92 10.58 -26.23 14.61
C SER A 92 11.35 -24.98 15.02
N LEU A 93 10.88 -23.79 14.63
CA LEU A 93 11.50 -22.52 15.03
C LEU A 93 11.58 -22.33 16.57
N LYS A 94 10.66 -22.93 17.33
CA LYS A 94 10.69 -22.94 18.80
C LYS A 94 11.83 -23.81 19.34
N ASP A 95 12.09 -24.93 18.66
CA ASP A 95 13.07 -25.91 19.08
C ASP A 95 14.47 -25.49 18.65
N LEU A 96 14.64 -24.86 17.48
CA LEU A 96 15.86 -24.12 17.09
C LEU A 96 16.21 -23.03 18.11
N GLY A 97 15.22 -22.26 18.56
CA GLY A 97 15.39 -21.26 19.62
C GLY A 97 15.74 -21.86 21.00
N SER A 98 15.55 -23.17 21.19
CA SER A 98 15.89 -23.89 22.42
C SER A 98 17.25 -24.60 22.31
N ALA A 99 17.53 -25.20 21.15
CA ALA A 99 18.84 -25.68 20.72
C ALA A 99 19.93 -24.59 20.84
N ALA A 100 19.59 -23.33 20.53
CA ALA A 100 20.48 -22.19 20.70
C ALA A 100 20.96 -21.93 22.14
N ARG A 101 20.31 -22.53 23.15
CA ARG A 101 20.64 -22.37 24.58
C ARG A 101 21.40 -23.57 25.16
N THR A 102 21.56 -24.68 24.43
CA THR A 102 22.16 -25.91 24.99
C THR A 102 23.67 -25.84 25.11
N SER A 103 24.36 -25.25 24.12
CA SER A 103 25.81 -25.11 24.11
C SER A 103 26.30 -24.02 23.15
N LYS A 104 27.54 -23.56 23.37
CA LYS A 104 28.23 -22.65 22.43
C LYS A 104 28.37 -23.28 21.04
N TYR A 105 28.62 -24.60 20.96
CA TYR A 105 28.72 -25.32 19.68
C TYR A 105 27.39 -25.31 18.92
N TRP A 106 26.29 -25.70 19.54
CA TRP A 106 24.97 -25.71 18.89
C TRP A 106 24.56 -24.30 18.43
N ASN A 107 24.82 -23.27 19.25
CA ASN A 107 24.60 -21.87 18.86
C ASN A 107 25.51 -21.41 17.70
N SER A 108 26.70 -21.99 17.54
CA SER A 108 27.58 -21.73 16.39
C SER A 108 27.02 -22.34 15.10
N ILE A 109 26.56 -23.60 15.12
CA ILE A 109 25.87 -24.26 14.00
C ILE A 109 24.61 -23.46 13.60
N LEU A 110 23.85 -22.98 14.58
CA LEU A 110 22.65 -22.16 14.39
C LEU A 110 22.92 -20.75 13.81
N ASN A 111 24.14 -20.44 13.36
CA ASN A 111 24.39 -19.30 12.47
C ASN A 111 24.24 -19.66 10.97
N ASP A 112 24.11 -20.94 10.59
CA ASP A 112 23.85 -21.31 9.20
C ASP A 112 22.51 -20.71 8.73
N LYS A 113 22.60 -19.89 7.67
CA LYS A 113 21.48 -19.12 7.11
C LYS A 113 20.43 -20.01 6.45
N ARG A 114 20.74 -21.27 6.14
CA ARG A 114 19.77 -22.28 5.64
C ARG A 114 18.65 -22.50 6.65
N LEU A 115 18.98 -22.54 7.94
CA LEU A 115 18.06 -22.82 9.06
C LEU A 115 17.02 -21.73 9.30
N TRP A 116 17.27 -20.51 8.82
CA TRP A 116 16.45 -19.34 9.08
C TRP A 116 15.81 -18.73 7.81
N ARG A 117 15.83 -19.47 6.70
CA ARG A 117 15.26 -19.03 5.41
C ARG A 117 13.74 -18.83 5.54
N GLY A 118 13.29 -17.59 5.30
CA GLY A 118 11.87 -17.21 5.37
C GLY A 118 11.36 -16.90 6.79
N VAL A 119 12.24 -16.83 7.79
CA VAL A 119 11.86 -16.48 9.17
C VAL A 119 11.65 -14.96 9.31
N GLU A 120 10.48 -14.58 9.83
CA GLU A 120 10.12 -13.19 10.18
C GLU A 120 10.41 -12.92 11.66
N ALA A 121 11.38 -12.04 11.94
CA ALA A 121 11.67 -11.60 13.31
C ALA A 121 10.67 -10.53 13.77
N LYS A 122 10.00 -10.74 14.91
CA LYS A 122 9.10 -9.73 15.49
C LYS A 122 9.71 -9.11 16.73
N ILE A 123 9.83 -7.78 16.74
CA ILE A 123 10.69 -7.09 17.70
C ILE A 123 10.03 -5.83 18.26
N ASN A 124 10.35 -5.54 19.52
CA ASN A 124 10.12 -4.23 20.12
C ASN A 124 11.45 -3.47 20.06
N VAL A 125 11.47 -2.32 19.39
CA VAL A 125 12.68 -1.48 19.25
C VAL A 125 12.70 -0.50 20.42
N SER A 126 13.50 -0.86 21.42
CA SER A 126 13.68 -0.15 22.68
C SER A 126 14.81 0.89 22.60
N LYS A 127 15.16 1.52 23.72
CA LYS A 127 16.26 2.50 23.78
C LYS A 127 17.56 1.78 24.21
N GLY A 128 18.44 1.50 23.25
CA GLY A 128 19.83 1.06 23.53
C GLY A 128 20.04 -0.41 23.89
N GLY A 129 19.00 -1.25 23.86
CA GLY A 129 19.09 -2.69 24.16
C GLY A 129 19.06 -3.62 22.93
N ASN A 130 19.04 -3.08 21.71
CA ASN A 130 18.72 -3.86 20.51
C ASN A 130 19.92 -4.19 19.60
N GLN A 131 21.07 -3.52 19.75
CA GLN A 131 22.26 -3.74 18.91
C GLN A 131 22.72 -5.22 18.83
N MET A 132 22.82 -5.91 19.98
CA MET A 132 23.23 -7.33 20.02
C MET A 132 22.20 -8.25 19.36
N LEU A 133 20.91 -7.93 19.47
CA LEU A 133 19.84 -8.62 18.75
C LEU A 133 20.00 -8.43 17.24
N PHE A 134 20.23 -7.20 16.77
CA PHE A 134 20.46 -6.93 15.35
C PHE A 134 21.68 -7.69 14.80
N GLN A 135 22.82 -7.66 15.49
CA GLN A 135 23.98 -8.49 15.09
C GLN A 135 23.63 -9.98 15.01
N SER A 136 22.84 -10.50 15.97
CA SER A 136 22.44 -11.91 15.98
C SER A 136 21.45 -12.27 14.87
N LEU A 137 20.58 -11.35 14.44
CA LEU A 137 19.71 -11.51 13.28
C LEU A 137 20.54 -11.50 11.99
N HIS A 138 21.50 -10.57 11.88
CA HIS A 138 22.40 -10.46 10.73
C HIS A 138 23.22 -11.74 10.50
N ARG A 139 23.89 -12.26 11.55
CA ARG A 139 24.67 -13.51 11.48
C ARG A 139 23.84 -14.67 10.93
N ARG A 140 22.61 -14.83 11.44
CA ARG A 140 21.64 -15.86 11.04
C ARG A 140 20.94 -15.60 9.70
N GLY A 141 21.18 -14.47 9.04
CA GLY A 141 20.54 -14.12 7.75
C GLY A 141 19.06 -13.76 7.84
N ILE A 142 18.58 -13.39 9.03
CA ILE A 142 17.17 -13.03 9.28
C ILE A 142 16.95 -11.57 8.88
N PHE A 143 16.29 -11.38 7.74
CA PHE A 143 16.14 -10.07 7.08
C PHE A 143 14.69 -9.65 6.83
N ASP A 144 13.71 -10.43 7.29
CA ASP A 144 12.30 -10.02 7.34
C ASP A 144 11.94 -9.65 8.78
N ILE A 145 11.45 -8.44 8.99
CA ILE A 145 11.30 -7.84 10.32
C ILE A 145 9.92 -7.19 10.45
N GLN A 146 9.17 -7.56 11.49
CA GLN A 146 8.03 -6.78 11.97
C GLN A 146 8.37 -6.08 13.29
N VAL A 147 8.41 -4.75 13.26
CA VAL A 147 8.47 -3.93 14.46
C VAL A 147 7.06 -3.85 15.05
N LEU A 148 6.91 -4.28 16.31
CA LEU A 148 5.66 -4.25 17.06
C LEU A 148 5.51 -2.97 17.90
N SER A 149 6.63 -2.31 18.21
CA SER A 149 6.68 -1.01 18.87
C SER A 149 8.00 -0.32 18.56
N LEU A 150 7.95 0.93 18.09
CA LEU A 150 9.11 1.78 17.87
C LEU A 150 9.13 2.90 18.93
N LYS A 151 10.12 2.88 19.83
CA LYS A 151 10.21 3.88 20.92
C LYS A 151 11.08 5.10 20.62
N ARG A 152 12.01 5.03 19.65
CA ARG A 152 12.80 6.19 19.16
C ARG A 152 13.12 6.10 17.66
N SER A 153 14.35 5.75 17.29
CA SER A 153 14.84 5.88 15.91
C SER A 153 14.89 4.54 15.19
N LEU A 154 14.52 4.57 13.91
CA LEU A 154 14.65 3.45 12.99
C LEU A 154 16.12 3.24 12.54
N ARG A 155 17.00 4.25 12.72
CA ARG A 155 18.39 4.27 12.25
C ARG A 155 19.26 3.15 12.83
N GLU A 156 19.18 2.90 14.14
CA GLU A 156 20.00 1.87 14.79
C GLU A 156 19.81 0.50 14.12
N MET A 157 18.56 0.18 13.78
CA MET A 157 18.18 -1.05 13.09
C MET A 157 18.63 -1.07 11.63
N THR A 158 18.36 -0.02 10.85
CA THR A 158 18.74 0.00 9.42
C THR A 158 20.26 0.00 9.23
N SER A 159 21.00 0.74 10.05
CA SER A 159 22.48 0.73 10.04
C SER A 159 23.06 -0.60 10.52
N SER A 160 22.45 -1.28 11.49
CA SER A 160 22.92 -2.60 11.96
C SER A 160 22.54 -3.76 11.04
N LEU A 161 21.58 -3.56 10.13
CA LEU A 161 21.01 -4.59 9.25
C LEU A 161 20.96 -4.13 7.78
N PRO A 162 22.09 -3.93 7.10
CA PRO A 162 22.12 -3.52 5.69
C PRO A 162 21.46 -4.55 4.72
N GLY A 163 21.23 -5.78 5.19
CA GLY A 163 20.57 -6.85 4.46
C GLY A 163 19.05 -6.89 4.54
N ILE A 164 18.37 -5.95 5.23
CA ILE A 164 16.89 -5.98 5.38
C ILE A 164 16.21 -6.12 4.02
N ARG A 165 15.33 -7.11 3.92
CA ARG A 165 14.47 -7.42 2.78
C ARG A 165 13.02 -7.01 3.02
N SER A 166 12.49 -7.29 4.20
CA SER A 166 11.15 -6.87 4.60
C SER A 166 11.19 -6.08 5.91
N LEU A 167 10.54 -4.92 5.91
CA LEU A 167 10.34 -4.07 7.09
C LEU A 167 8.86 -3.74 7.25
N LYS A 168 8.25 -4.21 8.34
CA LYS A 168 6.84 -3.99 8.66
C LYS A 168 6.73 -3.19 9.95
N LEU A 169 6.20 -1.98 9.84
CA LEU A 169 5.97 -1.01 10.91
C LEU A 169 4.47 -0.77 11.16
N SER A 170 3.60 -1.63 10.61
CA SER A 170 2.14 -1.51 10.70
C SER A 170 1.66 -1.18 12.12
N GLY A 171 0.85 -0.12 12.25
CA GLY A 171 0.31 0.35 13.52
C GLY A 171 1.32 1.04 14.46
N CYS A 172 2.57 1.25 14.07
CA CYS A 172 3.54 1.99 14.88
C CYS A 172 3.27 3.50 14.83
N TYR A 173 2.30 3.99 15.62
CA TYR A 173 1.85 5.40 15.62
C TYR A 173 2.96 6.44 15.85
N ASN A 174 4.10 6.06 16.44
CA ASN A 174 5.28 6.91 16.62
C ASN A 174 6.10 7.13 15.33
N VAL A 175 5.79 6.43 14.23
CA VAL A 175 6.47 6.59 12.95
C VAL A 175 6.02 7.89 12.29
N THR A 176 6.90 8.89 12.33
CA THR A 176 6.77 10.19 11.66
C THR A 176 7.75 10.32 10.51
N ASP A 177 7.60 11.34 9.66
CA ASP A 177 8.58 11.71 8.65
C ASP A 177 10.01 11.87 9.20
N GLY A 178 10.18 12.33 10.45
CA GLY A 178 11.48 12.39 11.12
C GLY A 178 12.08 11.01 11.42
N THR A 179 11.25 10.02 11.74
CA THR A 179 11.71 8.63 11.95
C THR A 179 12.07 7.94 10.63
N ILE A 180 11.33 8.20 9.55
CA ILE A 180 11.64 7.70 8.21
C ILE A 180 12.90 8.39 7.67
N SER A 181 13.00 9.72 7.74
CA SER A 181 14.18 10.47 7.29
C SER A 181 15.45 10.13 8.08
N SER A 182 15.34 9.83 9.38
CA SER A 182 16.49 9.35 10.16
C SER A 182 16.83 7.87 9.90
N GLY A 183 15.86 6.99 9.67
CA GLY A 183 16.07 5.56 9.40
C GLY A 183 16.58 5.25 7.99
N PHE A 184 15.95 5.84 6.99
CA PHE A 184 16.32 5.76 5.58
C PHE A 184 17.42 6.79 5.26
N SER A 185 18.44 6.90 6.12
CA SER A 185 19.61 7.76 5.88
C SER A 185 20.75 7.04 5.16
N ILE A 186 20.63 5.72 4.97
CA ILE A 186 21.41 4.92 4.05
C ILE A 186 20.46 4.35 2.99
N ARG A 187 20.99 4.02 1.82
CA ARG A 187 20.21 3.33 0.78
C ARG A 187 20.00 1.86 1.21
N LEU A 188 18.77 1.39 1.14
CA LEU A 188 18.37 0.02 1.50
C LEU A 188 18.15 -0.79 0.22
N GLU A 189 19.25 -1.15 -0.45
CA GLU A 189 19.20 -1.80 -1.77
C GLU A 189 18.58 -3.20 -1.75
N ASN A 190 18.54 -3.86 -0.59
CA ASN A 190 17.92 -5.17 -0.40
C ASN A 190 16.41 -5.11 -0.07
N LEU A 191 15.86 -3.93 0.28
CA LEU A 191 14.50 -3.80 0.78
C LEU A 191 13.48 -3.92 -0.35
N THR A 192 12.81 -5.07 -0.44
CA THR A 192 11.73 -5.32 -1.42
C THR A 192 10.33 -5.14 -0.83
N VAL A 193 10.14 -5.24 0.49
CA VAL A 193 8.80 -5.14 1.13
C VAL A 193 8.79 -4.15 2.28
N LEU A 194 7.96 -3.11 2.20
CA LEU A 194 7.78 -2.09 3.23
C LEU A 194 6.30 -1.92 3.58
N ASN A 195 5.97 -2.09 4.86
CA ASN A 195 4.61 -1.87 5.36
C ASN A 195 4.60 -0.75 6.42
N LEU A 196 3.92 0.34 6.09
CA LEU A 196 3.69 1.52 6.95
C LEU A 196 2.19 1.71 7.27
N SER A 197 1.34 0.71 7.02
CA SER A 197 -0.11 0.83 7.24
C SER A 197 -0.44 1.32 8.66
N LEU A 198 -1.46 2.18 8.76
CA LEU A 198 -1.90 2.85 10.00
C LEU A 198 -0.86 3.77 10.67
N CYS A 199 0.31 4.04 10.08
CA CYS A 199 1.27 5.04 10.56
C CYS A 199 0.80 6.46 10.21
N LYS A 200 -0.22 6.97 10.92
CA LYS A 200 -0.95 8.21 10.61
C LYS A 200 -0.11 9.51 10.55
N GLN A 201 1.17 9.48 10.95
CA GLN A 201 2.11 10.62 10.90
C GLN A 201 3.15 10.50 9.77
N VAL A 202 2.96 9.55 8.85
CA VAL A 202 3.72 9.40 7.59
C VAL A 202 3.02 10.22 6.51
N SER A 203 3.72 11.21 5.96
CA SER A 203 3.21 12.07 4.89
C SER A 203 3.93 11.82 3.55
N ASP A 204 3.60 12.63 2.55
CA ASP A 204 4.33 12.71 1.28
C ASP A 204 5.86 12.87 1.46
N PHE A 205 6.32 13.51 2.55
CA PHE A 205 7.76 13.67 2.82
C PHE A 205 8.46 12.34 3.13
N SER A 206 7.80 11.41 3.83
CA SER A 206 8.30 10.04 3.98
C SER A 206 8.41 9.33 2.63
N LEU A 207 7.39 9.48 1.77
CA LEU A 207 7.40 8.83 0.45
C LEU A 207 8.51 9.36 -0.45
N GLY A 208 8.79 10.67 -0.46
CA GLY A 208 9.96 11.22 -1.15
C GLY A 208 11.28 10.61 -0.66
N ARG A 209 11.46 10.46 0.66
CA ARG A 209 12.65 9.80 1.22
C ARG A 209 12.74 8.33 0.81
N ILE A 210 11.64 7.58 0.88
CA ILE A 210 11.58 6.16 0.52
C ILE A 210 11.87 5.97 -0.98
N ALA A 211 11.30 6.81 -1.84
CA ALA A 211 11.50 6.82 -3.29
C ALA A 211 12.97 7.04 -3.72
N MET A 212 13.75 7.80 -2.93
CA MET A 212 15.18 7.97 -3.16
C MET A 212 16.04 6.81 -2.61
N MET A 213 15.61 6.19 -1.49
CA MET A 213 16.48 5.34 -0.67
C MET A 213 16.18 3.83 -0.76
N ALA A 214 14.99 3.44 -1.23
CA ALA A 214 14.54 2.05 -1.37
C ALA A 214 14.12 1.75 -2.81
N VAL A 215 14.98 2.06 -3.79
CA VAL A 215 14.68 1.98 -5.23
C VAL A 215 14.33 0.57 -5.75
N ASN A 216 14.64 -0.47 -4.97
CA ASN A 216 14.33 -1.87 -5.29
C ASN A 216 13.02 -2.37 -4.65
N LEU A 217 12.18 -1.47 -4.12
CA LEU A 217 10.93 -1.87 -3.47
C LEU A 217 9.92 -2.47 -4.46
N GLU A 218 9.44 -3.67 -4.14
CA GLU A 218 8.46 -4.45 -4.91
C GLU A 218 7.06 -4.35 -4.28
N SER A 219 6.97 -4.28 -2.94
CA SER A 219 5.70 -4.17 -2.22
C SER A 219 5.71 -3.01 -1.22
N LEU A 220 4.72 -2.12 -1.33
CA LEU A 220 4.50 -0.98 -0.45
C LEU A 220 3.07 -0.97 0.08
N ASP A 221 2.91 -1.03 1.41
CA ASP A 221 1.60 -0.91 2.07
C ASP A 221 1.51 0.37 2.90
N LEU A 222 0.56 1.22 2.53
CA LEU A 222 0.27 2.53 3.12
C LEU A 222 -1.15 2.60 3.70
N GLY A 223 -1.83 1.46 3.85
CA GLY A 223 -3.26 1.41 4.21
C GLY A 223 -3.60 2.20 5.48
N GLY A 224 -4.36 3.29 5.36
CA GLY A 224 -4.75 4.19 6.45
C GLY A 224 -3.74 5.29 6.79
N CYS A 225 -2.74 5.55 5.95
CA CYS A 225 -1.83 6.69 6.07
C CYS A 225 -2.50 7.99 5.56
N CYS A 226 -3.40 8.53 6.38
CA CYS A 226 -4.28 9.66 6.05
C CYS A 226 -3.60 11.02 5.71
N GLN A 227 -2.27 11.09 5.70
CA GLN A 227 -1.49 12.29 5.32
C GLN A 227 -0.80 12.15 3.95
N ILE A 228 -1.03 11.04 3.23
CA ILE A 228 -0.47 10.79 1.90
C ILE A 228 -1.43 11.26 0.82
N SER A 229 -0.92 12.05 -0.13
CA SER A 229 -1.66 12.69 -1.22
C SER A 229 -1.06 12.35 -2.59
N ASN A 230 -1.58 12.98 -3.64
CA ASN A 230 -1.04 12.89 -4.99
C ASN A 230 0.46 13.26 -5.06
N ARG A 231 1.00 14.13 -4.19
CA ARG A 231 2.45 14.44 -4.18
C ARG A 231 3.28 13.23 -3.77
N GLY A 232 2.78 12.43 -2.83
CA GLY A 232 3.38 11.16 -2.44
C GLY A 232 3.37 10.14 -3.56
N LEU A 233 2.25 10.04 -4.31
CA LEU A 233 2.18 9.15 -5.48
C LEU A 233 3.09 9.59 -6.63
N LEU A 234 3.32 10.89 -6.82
CA LEU A 234 4.35 11.39 -7.75
C LEU A 234 5.75 10.89 -7.36
N MET A 235 6.09 10.87 -6.06
CA MET A 235 7.36 10.31 -5.57
C MET A 235 7.45 8.80 -5.77
N VAL A 236 6.36 8.06 -5.51
CA VAL A 236 6.27 6.61 -5.77
C VAL A 236 6.47 6.29 -7.25
N SER A 237 5.84 7.05 -8.15
CA SER A 237 6.02 6.93 -9.60
C SER A 237 7.44 7.27 -10.04
N TRP A 238 8.02 8.36 -9.52
CA TRP A 238 9.38 8.78 -9.85
C TRP A 238 10.44 7.76 -9.40
N GLY A 239 10.35 7.25 -8.16
CA GLY A 239 11.41 6.45 -7.54
C GLY A 239 11.27 4.93 -7.65
N LEU A 240 10.06 4.39 -7.43
CA LEU A 240 9.85 2.98 -7.10
C LEU A 240 9.48 2.15 -8.34
N LYS A 241 10.41 2.09 -9.30
CA LYS A 241 10.18 1.46 -10.62
C LYS A 241 10.06 -0.06 -10.62
N LYS A 242 10.39 -0.75 -9.52
CA LYS A 242 10.18 -2.20 -9.33
C LYS A 242 8.88 -2.55 -8.61
N LEU A 243 8.05 -1.57 -8.27
CA LEU A 243 6.85 -1.78 -7.45
C LEU A 243 5.80 -2.63 -8.19
N THR A 244 5.57 -3.85 -7.69
CA THR A 244 4.57 -4.80 -8.18
C THR A 244 3.29 -4.77 -7.34
N LYS A 245 3.35 -4.36 -6.06
CA LYS A 245 2.20 -4.35 -5.15
C LYS A 245 2.10 -3.05 -4.36
N LEU A 246 0.99 -2.33 -4.50
CA LEU A 246 0.73 -1.06 -3.81
C LEU A 246 -0.63 -1.11 -3.11
N ASN A 247 -0.64 -0.89 -1.79
CA ASN A 247 -1.86 -0.75 -1.00
C ASN A 247 -2.04 0.69 -0.50
N LEU A 248 -3.11 1.34 -0.96
CA LEU A 248 -3.52 2.71 -0.65
C LEU A 248 -4.85 2.74 0.12
N ARG A 249 -5.33 1.61 0.65
CA ARG A 249 -6.62 1.52 1.35
C ARG A 249 -6.82 2.68 2.33
N SER A 250 -7.97 3.35 2.32
CA SER A 250 -8.29 4.46 3.24
C SER A 250 -7.33 5.66 3.19
N CYS A 251 -6.73 5.96 2.02
CA CYS A 251 -5.87 7.14 1.82
C CYS A 251 -6.66 8.34 1.24
N TYR A 252 -7.51 8.93 2.07
CA TYR A 252 -8.54 9.94 1.74
C TYR A 252 -8.08 11.27 1.08
N LEU A 253 -6.79 11.45 0.77
CA LEU A 253 -6.24 12.63 0.08
C LEU A 253 -5.73 12.31 -1.34
N ILE A 254 -5.84 11.06 -1.77
CA ILE A 254 -5.52 10.62 -3.13
C ILE A 254 -6.74 10.83 -4.03
N THR A 255 -6.52 11.39 -5.22
CA THR A 255 -7.55 11.58 -6.26
C THR A 255 -7.10 10.96 -7.58
N ASP A 256 -7.95 11.03 -8.61
CA ASP A 256 -7.69 10.49 -9.95
C ASP A 256 -6.33 10.91 -10.51
N THR A 257 -5.94 12.18 -10.33
CA THR A 257 -4.61 12.73 -10.67
C THR A 257 -3.45 11.92 -10.07
N GLY A 258 -3.59 11.45 -8.84
CA GLY A 258 -2.57 10.64 -8.18
C GLY A 258 -2.43 9.25 -8.80
N ILE A 259 -3.53 8.66 -9.25
CA ILE A 259 -3.54 7.41 -10.03
C ILE A 259 -2.95 7.68 -11.42
N GLY A 260 -3.24 8.83 -12.03
CA GLY A 260 -2.59 9.33 -13.24
C GLY A 260 -1.07 9.35 -13.13
N PHE A 261 -0.51 9.86 -12.03
CA PHE A 261 0.94 9.83 -11.80
C PHE A 261 1.52 8.41 -11.73
N LEU A 262 0.83 7.46 -11.08
CA LEU A 262 1.23 6.04 -11.07
C LEU A 262 1.15 5.43 -12.49
N ALA A 263 0.19 5.86 -13.30
CA ALA A 263 0.01 5.50 -14.70
C ALA A 263 0.93 6.26 -15.69
N GLY A 264 1.86 7.08 -15.18
CA GLY A 264 2.78 7.89 -16.00
C GLY A 264 2.19 9.16 -16.62
N VAL A 265 0.90 9.42 -16.40
CA VAL A 265 0.17 10.60 -16.88
C VAL A 265 0.53 11.80 -15.99
N VAL A 266 1.60 12.52 -16.36
CA VAL A 266 2.07 13.72 -15.67
C VAL A 266 2.07 14.90 -16.65
N SER A 267 1.44 16.01 -16.26
CA SER A 267 1.48 17.27 -17.01
C SER A 267 2.33 18.33 -16.32
N GLN A 268 2.90 19.25 -17.10
CA GLN A 268 3.68 20.36 -16.55
C GLN A 268 2.86 21.25 -15.59
N SER A 269 1.56 21.41 -15.84
CA SER A 269 0.66 22.20 -14.98
C SER A 269 0.56 21.65 -13.54
N HIS A 270 0.59 20.33 -13.36
CA HIS A 270 0.60 19.71 -12.03
C HIS A 270 1.93 19.90 -11.30
N LEU A 271 3.05 19.94 -12.04
CA LEU A 271 4.40 20.14 -11.49
C LEU A 271 4.70 21.60 -11.16
N GLN A 272 4.05 22.54 -11.87
CA GLN A 272 4.19 23.99 -11.69
C GLN A 272 3.29 24.59 -10.59
N GLU A 273 2.40 23.81 -9.96
CA GLU A 273 1.67 24.28 -8.76
C GLU A 273 2.71 24.69 -7.69
N PRO A 274 2.66 25.90 -7.11
CA PRO A 274 3.70 26.36 -6.17
C PRO A 274 3.94 25.41 -4.99
N ARG A 275 2.87 24.79 -4.47
CA ARG A 275 2.94 23.79 -3.39
C ARG A 275 3.59 22.46 -3.82
N MET A 276 3.53 22.11 -5.12
CA MET A 276 4.27 20.99 -5.70
C MET A 276 5.74 21.38 -5.90
N HIS A 277 6.01 22.56 -6.46
CA HIS A 277 7.36 23.10 -6.65
C HIS A 277 8.15 23.16 -5.33
N ASP A 278 7.59 23.77 -4.28
CA ASP A 278 8.18 23.86 -2.93
C ASP A 278 8.38 22.51 -2.24
N PHE A 279 7.60 21.49 -2.63
CA PHE A 279 7.74 20.12 -2.15
C PHE A 279 8.91 19.41 -2.87
N LEU A 280 8.99 19.53 -4.20
CA LEU A 280 10.03 18.94 -5.04
C LEU A 280 11.42 19.55 -4.77
N LEU A 281 11.48 20.86 -4.52
CA LEU A 281 12.69 21.58 -4.13
C LEU A 281 13.35 20.97 -2.88
N LYS A 282 12.55 20.52 -1.90
CA LYS A 282 13.04 19.88 -0.65
C LYS A 282 13.68 18.50 -0.87
N PHE A 283 13.54 17.93 -2.07
CA PHE A 283 14.20 16.69 -2.49
C PHE A 283 15.33 16.92 -3.52
N GLY A 284 15.62 18.18 -3.88
CA GLY A 284 16.57 18.50 -4.96
C GLY A 284 16.08 18.06 -6.35
N LEU A 285 14.75 18.00 -6.53
CA LEU A 285 14.12 17.59 -7.80
C LEU A 285 13.70 18.79 -8.67
N VAL A 286 13.76 20.00 -8.12
CA VAL A 286 13.64 21.30 -8.80
C VAL A 286 14.66 22.24 -8.12
N ASP A 287 15.24 23.17 -8.87
CA ASP A 287 16.22 24.15 -8.38
C ASP A 287 15.50 25.32 -7.68
N VAL A 288 16.25 26.10 -6.91
CA VAL A 288 15.75 27.38 -6.38
C VAL A 288 15.47 28.31 -7.57
N PRO A 289 14.34 29.03 -7.63
CA PRO A 289 14.13 30.04 -8.65
C PRO A 289 15.25 31.09 -8.59
N GLU A 290 15.96 31.26 -9.70
CA GLU A 290 16.81 32.43 -9.90
C GLU A 290 15.91 33.66 -9.73
N ILE A 291 16.22 34.48 -8.72
CA ILE A 291 15.62 35.81 -8.58
C ILE A 291 16.34 36.65 -9.62
N ASP A 292 15.64 36.98 -10.73
CA ASP A 292 16.11 38.02 -11.64
C ASP A 292 16.22 39.32 -10.82
N GLU A 293 17.43 39.78 -10.46
CA GLU A 293 17.67 41.07 -9.79
C GLU A 293 17.50 42.27 -10.75
N ASP A 294 16.48 42.20 -11.61
CA ASP A 294 15.99 43.30 -12.44
C ASP A 294 15.18 44.29 -11.56
N PHE A 295 15.87 44.98 -10.66
CA PHE A 295 15.35 46.13 -9.91
C PHE A 295 16.16 47.38 -10.26
N ASP A 296 15.50 48.36 -10.87
CA ASP A 296 16.11 49.65 -11.26
C ASP A 296 16.79 50.38 -10.09
N ASP A 297 17.92 51.03 -10.38
CA ASP A 297 18.74 51.81 -9.45
C ASP A 297 17.95 52.91 -8.70
N PRO A 298 17.74 52.79 -7.38
CA PRO A 298 17.32 53.89 -6.53
C PRO A 298 18.57 54.57 -5.97
N GLY A 299 18.93 55.72 -6.57
CA GLY A 299 20.12 56.50 -6.25
C GLY A 299 20.36 56.83 -4.76
N PRO A 300 21.57 57.31 -4.41
CA PRO A 300 22.29 56.93 -3.19
C PRO A 300 21.57 57.17 -1.85
N ILE A 301 20.87 56.14 -1.36
CA ILE A 301 20.29 56.12 -0.02
C ILE A 301 21.40 56.01 1.03
N ARG A 302 21.44 56.98 1.96
CA ARG A 302 22.52 57.14 2.96
C ARG A 302 22.68 55.90 3.85
N ARG A 303 23.94 55.46 4.02
CA ARG A 303 24.36 54.44 5.00
C ARG A 303 23.76 54.70 6.40
N ARG A 304 22.82 53.89 6.85
CA ARG A 304 22.49 53.74 8.28
C ARG A 304 23.28 52.55 8.85
N LYS A 305 24.03 52.80 9.93
CA LYS A 305 24.85 51.79 10.63
C LYS A 305 23.95 50.71 11.25
N LEU A 306 24.34 49.44 11.14
CA LEU A 306 23.93 48.44 12.13
C LEU A 306 24.69 48.70 13.45
N PRO A 307 24.01 48.71 14.60
CA PRO A 307 24.64 48.44 15.89
C PRO A 307 24.86 46.93 16.08
N SER A 308 26.01 46.55 16.64
CA SER A 308 26.38 45.15 16.92
C SER A 308 25.72 44.59 18.19
N HIS A 309 25.63 43.26 18.30
CA HIS A 309 25.14 42.54 19.49
C HIS A 309 25.72 43.03 20.83
N LYS A 310 24.89 43.04 21.89
CA LYS A 310 25.32 42.73 23.27
C LYS A 310 24.16 42.27 24.19
N LYS A 311 24.35 41.08 24.77
CA LYS A 311 23.87 40.51 26.05
C LYS A 311 22.71 41.18 26.86
N GLN A 312 21.63 40.39 27.04
CA GLN A 312 21.17 39.80 28.34
C GLN A 312 20.26 40.62 29.31
N GLN A 313 19.45 39.86 30.10
CA GLN A 313 18.64 40.20 31.31
C GLN A 313 17.13 40.59 31.17
N GLN A 314 16.37 40.25 32.22
CA GLN A 314 14.94 40.58 32.51
C GLN A 314 14.85 41.69 33.58
N PRO A 315 13.71 42.39 33.76
CA PRO A 315 12.82 42.17 34.93
C PRO A 315 11.29 42.28 34.61
N GLN A 316 10.37 41.49 35.18
CA GLN A 316 9.66 41.52 36.50
C GLN A 316 8.35 42.38 36.63
N PHE A 317 7.26 41.66 36.94
CA PHE A 317 5.98 41.94 37.68
C PHE A 317 5.51 43.34 38.13
N LEU A 318 4.18 43.57 38.04
CA LEU A 318 3.18 43.64 39.16
C LEU A 318 1.76 43.47 38.53
N PHE A 319 0.80 42.61 38.91
CA PHE A 319 0.05 42.27 40.15
C PHE A 319 -1.24 43.07 40.42
N LEU A 320 -2.42 42.40 40.41
CA LEU A 320 -3.51 42.53 41.41
C LEU A 320 -4.66 41.49 41.20
N GLN A 321 -5.33 41.16 42.32
CA GLN A 321 -6.37 40.15 42.67
C GLN A 321 -7.52 39.87 41.66
N ALA A 322 -8.06 38.65 41.44
CA ALA A 322 -8.70 37.60 42.33
C ALA A 322 -10.22 37.86 42.59
N PRO A 323 -11.11 36.89 42.98
CA PRO A 323 -10.94 35.48 43.41
C PRO A 323 -11.69 34.42 42.51
N SER A 324 -11.37 33.10 42.51
CA SER A 324 -11.95 31.95 43.26
C SER A 324 -13.46 31.65 43.02
N SER A 325 -14.03 30.42 43.05
CA SER A 325 -13.62 29.12 43.66
C SER A 325 -14.46 27.88 43.20
N GLN A 326 -13.93 26.65 43.30
CA GLN A 326 -14.64 25.35 43.61
C GLN A 326 -15.63 24.74 42.54
N ILE A 327 -16.05 23.44 42.47
CA ILE A 327 -15.68 22.12 43.08
C ILE A 327 -16.30 20.91 42.28
N LEU A 328 -15.82 19.65 42.50
CA LEU A 328 -16.37 18.32 42.02
C LEU A 328 -16.39 18.09 40.48
N GLY A 329 -16.56 16.89 39.88
CA GLY A 329 -17.02 15.54 40.28
C GLY A 329 -18.31 15.16 39.49
N SER A 330 -18.60 13.95 38.96
CA SER A 330 -17.97 12.62 39.04
C SER A 330 -18.55 11.61 37.99
N SER A 331 -17.77 10.57 37.63
CA SER A 331 -18.16 9.15 37.39
C SER A 331 -19.40 8.67 36.56
N SER A 332 -19.14 7.77 35.59
CA SER A 332 -19.83 6.47 35.28
C SER A 332 -21.22 6.34 34.58
N ALA A 333 -21.40 5.17 33.91
CA ALA A 333 -22.60 4.55 33.27
C ALA A 333 -23.15 5.21 31.97
N MET A 334 -23.65 4.55 30.91
CA MET A 334 -23.99 3.14 30.52
C MET A 334 -25.49 2.72 30.60
N GLY A 335 -26.07 2.29 29.46
CA GLY A 335 -27.49 1.94 29.22
C GLY A 335 -28.11 2.87 28.14
N ILE A 336 -28.59 2.49 26.94
CA ILE A 336 -29.49 1.42 26.44
C ILE A 336 -30.99 1.68 26.75
N THR A 337 -31.78 2.15 25.75
CA THR A 337 -33.03 1.50 25.23
C THR A 337 -33.75 2.30 24.11
N ASN A 338 -33.81 1.72 22.90
CA ASN A 338 -34.97 1.50 21.99
C ASN A 338 -36.23 2.42 21.89
N LYS A 339 -36.75 2.52 20.63
CA LYS A 339 -38.19 2.65 20.19
C LYS A 339 -38.90 4.03 20.35
N LYS A 340 -39.86 4.47 19.50
CA LYS A 340 -40.34 4.06 18.13
C LYS A 340 -41.26 5.16 17.50
N ASP A 341 -41.54 5.04 16.19
CA ASP A 341 -42.77 5.44 15.44
C ASP A 341 -43.22 6.92 15.20
N ASN A 342 -43.12 7.32 13.91
CA ASN A 342 -44.19 7.83 13.00
C ASN A 342 -44.80 9.26 12.99
N THR A 343 -44.74 9.84 11.77
CA THR A 343 -45.79 10.56 10.96
C THR A 343 -46.10 12.08 11.05
N SER A 344 -46.14 12.69 9.85
CA SER A 344 -46.95 13.84 9.32
C SER A 344 -46.83 15.28 9.89
N LEU A 345 -46.16 16.17 9.12
CA LEU A 345 -46.64 17.38 8.38
C LEU A 345 -47.89 18.17 8.86
N PRO A 346 -48.07 19.50 8.56
CA PRO A 346 -47.23 20.43 7.76
C PRO A 346 -47.03 21.91 8.28
N VAL A 347 -45.87 22.55 7.96
CA VAL A 347 -45.62 23.80 7.14
C VAL A 347 -46.66 24.98 7.18
N PRO A 348 -46.33 26.33 7.12
CA PRO A 348 -45.05 27.08 6.90
C PRO A 348 -44.80 28.38 7.79
N ILE A 349 -43.75 29.17 7.44
CA ILE A 349 -43.44 30.63 7.70
C ILE A 349 -43.26 31.15 9.17
N THR A 350 -42.45 32.18 9.50
CA THR A 350 -41.60 33.15 8.74
C THR A 350 -40.38 33.63 9.58
N GLN A 351 -39.37 34.27 8.94
CA GLN A 351 -38.47 35.32 9.49
C GLN A 351 -37.44 34.95 10.62
N GLN A 352 -36.31 35.66 10.85
CA GLN A 352 -35.49 36.58 10.02
C GLN A 352 -34.14 36.95 10.71
N CYS A 353 -33.00 36.75 10.03
CA CYS A 353 -31.67 37.43 10.17
C CYS A 353 -30.63 36.63 9.35
N ALA A 354 -30.02 37.05 8.23
CA ALA A 354 -29.85 38.33 7.52
C ALA A 354 -28.70 39.25 7.98
N ILE A 355 -28.03 39.86 6.97
CA ILE A 355 -27.01 40.93 7.01
C ILE A 355 -25.59 40.44 7.41
N CYS A 356 -24.57 40.35 6.53
CA CYS A 356 -23.92 41.31 5.58
C CYS A 356 -22.87 42.22 6.27
N LYS A 357 -21.80 42.76 5.63
CA LYS A 357 -21.27 42.79 4.23
C LYS A 357 -19.77 43.21 4.31
N GLN A 358 -18.88 43.24 3.30
CA GLN A 358 -18.85 42.86 1.87
C GLN A 358 -17.46 42.16 1.66
N GLU A 359 -16.59 42.16 0.62
CA GLU A 359 -16.49 42.56 -0.80
C GLU A 359 -15.42 41.63 -1.43
N ILE A 360 -15.67 40.72 -2.39
CA ILE A 360 -16.09 40.81 -3.82
C ILE A 360 -14.95 41.14 -4.82
N LYS A 361 -14.58 40.11 -5.61
CA LYS A 361 -14.44 40.10 -7.09
C LYS A 361 -14.18 38.63 -7.52
N LEU A 362 -15.20 37.84 -7.90
CA LEU A 362 -15.82 37.74 -9.25
C LEU A 362 -14.82 37.25 -10.33
N LYS A 363 -14.85 35.95 -10.67
CA LYS A 363 -15.56 35.30 -11.83
C LYS A 363 -14.70 35.32 -13.11
N ILE A 364 -14.84 34.41 -14.09
CA ILE A 364 -16.02 33.70 -14.62
C ILE A 364 -15.72 32.19 -14.86
N VAL A 365 -16.74 31.34 -14.74
CA VAL A 365 -16.87 30.05 -15.45
C VAL A 365 -18.15 30.12 -16.28
N ASN A 366 -18.12 29.61 -17.52
CA ASN A 366 -19.26 29.57 -18.43
C ASN A 366 -19.52 28.13 -18.90
N GLU A 367 -20.76 27.66 -18.75
CA GLU A 367 -21.36 26.68 -19.65
C GLU A 367 -22.73 27.21 -20.14
N PRO A 368 -23.17 26.86 -21.37
CA PRO A 368 -24.41 27.37 -21.92
C PRO A 368 -25.58 26.39 -21.75
N HIS A 369 -26.75 26.93 -21.39
CA HIS A 369 -28.05 26.32 -21.72
C HIS A 369 -28.87 27.29 -22.56
N GLN A 370 -29.63 26.76 -23.51
CA GLN A 370 -30.34 27.54 -24.52
C GLN A 370 -31.86 27.50 -24.32
N SER A 371 -32.50 28.63 -24.66
CA SER A 371 -33.84 28.73 -25.27
C SER A 371 -35.11 28.80 -24.40
N VAL A 372 -35.86 29.90 -24.66
CA VAL A 372 -37.34 29.98 -24.84
C VAL A 372 -38.23 29.95 -23.57
N SER A 373 -39.20 30.87 -23.35
CA SER A 373 -39.67 32.04 -24.12
C SER A 373 -40.50 33.06 -23.30
N HIS A 374 -40.79 34.23 -23.93
CA HIS A 374 -41.75 35.29 -23.53
C HIS A 374 -41.38 36.14 -22.26
N LEU A 375 -41.81 37.41 -22.10
CA LEU A 375 -42.84 38.19 -22.81
C LEU A 375 -42.55 39.73 -22.86
N MET A 376 -42.66 40.32 -24.07
CA MET A 376 -43.10 41.71 -24.39
C MET A 376 -42.31 43.01 -24.02
N LYS A 377 -42.28 43.90 -25.03
CA LYS A 377 -42.19 45.40 -25.02
C LYS A 377 -40.87 46.10 -24.61
N SER A 378 -40.48 47.24 -25.19
CA SER A 378 -40.76 47.84 -26.53
C SER A 378 -39.85 49.07 -26.77
N LYS A 379 -39.62 49.44 -28.05
CA LYS A 379 -39.00 50.71 -28.54
C LYS A 379 -37.47 50.85 -28.31
N SER A 380 -36.67 51.45 -29.20
CA SER A 380 -36.94 51.90 -30.58
C SER A 380 -35.70 52.25 -31.45
N SER A 381 -35.75 51.84 -32.72
CA SER A 381 -35.28 52.56 -33.94
C SER A 381 -33.78 52.72 -34.28
N LYS A 382 -33.31 51.90 -35.24
CA LYS A 382 -32.64 52.25 -36.55
C LYS A 382 -31.93 50.97 -37.07
N ARG A 383 -32.35 50.29 -38.16
CA ARG A 383 -32.23 50.59 -39.61
C ARG A 383 -30.76 50.76 -40.09
N PHE A 384 -30.25 50.10 -41.14
CA PHE A 384 -30.91 49.19 -42.12
C PHE A 384 -29.88 48.37 -42.98
N ARG A 385 -30.40 47.34 -43.70
CA ARG A 385 -29.84 46.50 -44.80
C ARG A 385 -28.88 45.36 -44.36
N GLN A 386 -29.08 44.05 -44.66
CA GLN A 386 -29.59 43.30 -45.85
C GLN A 386 -28.50 43.25 -46.95
N VAL A 387 -28.10 42.10 -47.53
CA VAL A 387 -28.82 40.98 -48.21
C VAL A 387 -28.14 39.63 -47.80
N GLN A 388 -28.82 38.51 -47.45
CA GLN A 388 -29.48 37.46 -48.28
C GLN A 388 -28.51 36.85 -49.34
N ILE A 389 -28.42 35.54 -49.62
CA ILE A 389 -29.41 34.49 -49.98
C ILE A 389 -28.89 33.06 -49.58
N VAL A 390 -29.77 32.06 -49.50
CA VAL A 390 -29.48 30.61 -49.30
C VAL A 390 -29.88 29.82 -50.56
N PRO A 391 -29.21 28.69 -50.90
CA PRO A 391 -29.96 27.42 -50.89
C PRO A 391 -29.15 26.18 -50.43
N ASN A 392 -29.90 25.09 -50.21
CA ASN A 392 -29.54 23.72 -49.81
C ASN A 392 -30.20 22.76 -50.86
N PRO A 393 -30.26 21.40 -50.77
CA PRO A 393 -29.44 20.34 -50.15
C PRO A 393 -29.08 19.17 -51.12
N ARG A 394 -28.56 18.04 -50.57
CA ARG A 394 -28.76 16.60 -50.96
C ARG A 394 -27.61 15.79 -51.60
N THR A 395 -26.93 15.02 -50.74
CA THR A 395 -26.73 13.53 -50.79
C THR A 395 -26.60 12.76 -52.13
N SER A 396 -25.51 11.98 -52.24
CA SER A 396 -25.49 10.63 -52.85
C SER A 396 -24.32 9.78 -52.29
N ASN A 397 -24.38 8.45 -52.46
CA ASN A 397 -23.40 7.46 -51.97
C ASN A 397 -22.54 6.88 -53.14
N ASN A 398 -21.64 5.93 -52.79
CA ASN A 398 -21.03 4.86 -53.63
C ASN A 398 -19.61 5.14 -54.19
N VAL A 399 -18.68 4.17 -54.37
CA VAL A 399 -18.45 2.79 -53.82
C VAL A 399 -16.99 2.39 -54.22
N VAL A 400 -16.53 1.17 -53.90
CA VAL A 400 -15.28 0.48 -54.36
C VAL A 400 -14.06 0.55 -53.44
N SER A 401 -13.41 -0.61 -53.29
CA SER A 401 -12.14 -0.89 -52.61
C SER A 401 -11.02 -1.24 -53.61
N SER A 402 -9.74 -1.05 -53.27
CA SER A 402 -8.73 -2.15 -53.20
C SER A 402 -7.25 -1.71 -53.12
N ASN A 403 -6.48 -2.54 -52.41
CA ASN A 403 -5.12 -3.03 -52.69
C ASN A 403 -3.86 -2.12 -52.81
N ASN A 404 -2.87 -2.55 -52.01
CA ASN A 404 -1.44 -2.78 -52.34
C ASN A 404 -0.36 -1.68 -52.18
N ASN A 405 0.39 -1.86 -51.09
CA ASN A 405 1.84 -2.17 -51.06
C ASN A 405 2.94 -1.08 -51.18
N ASN A 406 3.74 -1.04 -50.11
CA ASN A 406 5.21 -1.05 -50.06
C ASN A 406 6.06 0.22 -50.34
N CYS A 407 6.51 0.79 -49.20
CA CYS A 407 7.92 0.90 -48.79
C CYS A 407 8.89 1.89 -49.47
N LEU A 408 9.96 2.20 -48.72
CA LEU A 408 11.14 3.04 -49.05
C LEU A 408 10.87 4.57 -49.10
N SER A 409 11.74 5.46 -48.62
CA SER A 409 12.90 5.29 -47.71
C SER A 409 13.46 6.63 -47.19
N ASN A 410 14.00 6.62 -45.96
CA ASN A 410 14.99 7.55 -45.39
C ASN A 410 14.57 9.00 -45.00
N PRO A 411 15.32 9.68 -44.09
CA PRO A 411 14.82 10.79 -43.29
C PRO A 411 15.44 12.18 -43.61
N PRO A 412 14.79 13.29 -43.21
CA PRO A 412 15.36 14.63 -43.30
C PRO A 412 16.12 15.04 -42.02
N SER A 413 17.41 15.38 -42.16
CA SER A 413 18.17 16.22 -41.20
C SER A 413 19.44 16.76 -41.88
N PRO A 414 20.07 17.84 -41.37
CA PRO A 414 19.61 18.81 -40.37
C PRO A 414 19.37 20.22 -40.97
N ILE A 415 18.67 21.11 -40.25
CA ILE A 415 18.72 22.56 -40.51
C ILE A 415 19.59 23.22 -39.43
N SER A 416 20.45 24.13 -39.86
CA SER A 416 21.51 24.73 -39.04
C SER A 416 21.04 25.90 -38.16
N GLN A 417 21.60 25.92 -36.96
CA GLN A 417 21.85 27.06 -36.07
C GLN A 417 21.17 28.41 -36.38
N LEU A 418 20.25 28.80 -35.50
CA LEU A 418 20.05 30.20 -35.11
C LEU A 418 20.43 30.35 -33.63
N SER A 419 21.37 31.27 -33.35
CA SER A 419 21.87 31.54 -32.01
C SER A 419 20.96 32.53 -31.27
N SER A 420 20.27 32.06 -30.24
CA SER A 420 19.54 32.90 -29.27
C SER A 420 20.00 32.60 -27.84
N SER A 421 19.95 33.62 -26.96
CA SER A 421 20.52 33.55 -25.62
C SER A 421 19.76 32.55 -24.71
N ARG A 422 20.50 31.79 -23.90
CA ARG A 422 19.97 30.64 -23.16
C ARG A 422 19.26 31.03 -21.86
N LYS A 423 18.02 31.55 -21.91
CA LYS A 423 17.10 31.43 -20.75
C LYS A 423 16.61 29.98 -20.64
N LYS A 424 17.44 29.07 -20.10
CA LYS A 424 17.19 27.61 -20.06
C LYS A 424 16.98 26.98 -18.68
N SER A 425 17.28 27.65 -17.56
CA SER A 425 17.23 27.05 -16.21
C SER A 425 15.85 26.49 -15.82
N LYS A 426 14.76 27.18 -16.20
CA LYS A 426 13.42 27.01 -15.58
C LYS A 426 12.64 25.74 -15.95
N TYR A 427 13.07 24.96 -16.95
CA TYR A 427 12.31 23.79 -17.46
C TYR A 427 13.04 22.45 -17.39
N VAL A 428 14.39 22.45 -17.42
CA VAL A 428 15.26 21.24 -17.53
C VAL A 428 15.06 20.20 -16.40
N ILE A 429 14.40 20.60 -15.31
CA ILE A 429 14.22 19.80 -14.10
C ILE A 429 12.80 19.25 -13.98
N VAL A 430 11.81 20.02 -14.45
CA VAL A 430 10.46 19.50 -14.75
C VAL A 430 10.60 18.37 -15.78
N GLU A 431 11.46 18.53 -16.78
CA GLU A 431 11.85 17.47 -17.72
C GLU A 431 12.49 16.25 -17.01
N LYS A 432 13.47 16.43 -16.10
CA LYS A 432 14.08 15.32 -15.33
C LYS A 432 13.08 14.54 -14.47
N ILE A 433 12.09 15.20 -13.87
CA ILE A 433 10.99 14.51 -13.16
C ILE A 433 10.15 13.75 -14.19
N THR A 434 9.66 14.47 -15.21
CA THR A 434 8.72 13.95 -16.21
C THR A 434 9.27 12.72 -16.92
N ALA A 435 10.50 12.78 -17.44
CA ALA A 435 11.17 11.67 -18.13
C ALA A 435 11.42 10.46 -17.23
N ARG A 436 11.48 10.63 -15.90
CA ARG A 436 11.51 9.49 -14.98
C ARG A 436 10.10 8.99 -14.66
N THR A 437 9.09 9.86 -14.60
CA THR A 437 7.69 9.47 -14.30
C THR A 437 6.91 8.93 -15.51
N GLU A 438 7.28 9.24 -16.75
CA GLU A 438 6.50 8.93 -17.97
C GLU A 438 6.16 7.44 -18.13
N PHE A 439 7.05 6.54 -17.71
CA PHE A 439 6.82 5.08 -17.72
C PHE A 439 6.01 4.56 -16.51
N GLY A 440 5.50 5.45 -15.66
CA GLY A 440 4.70 5.14 -14.47
C GLY A 440 5.32 4.09 -13.54
N ASN A 441 4.49 3.37 -12.80
CA ASN A 441 4.81 2.10 -12.17
C ASN A 441 4.28 0.95 -13.04
N THR A 442 4.70 0.86 -14.31
CA THR A 442 4.28 -0.19 -15.28
C THR A 442 4.60 -1.64 -14.88
N GLN A 443 5.28 -1.85 -13.74
CA GLN A 443 5.47 -3.17 -13.12
C GLN A 443 4.34 -3.54 -12.13
N LEU A 444 3.39 -2.66 -11.87
CA LEU A 444 2.36 -2.86 -10.85
C LEU A 444 1.37 -3.96 -11.27
N GLN A 445 1.34 -5.04 -10.49
CA GLN A 445 0.45 -6.20 -10.64
C GLN A 445 -0.76 -6.12 -9.71
N GLN A 446 -0.62 -5.52 -8.52
CA GLN A 446 -1.69 -5.43 -7.54
C GLN A 446 -1.84 -4.00 -6.99
N LEU A 447 -3.04 -3.44 -7.14
CA LEU A 447 -3.39 -2.11 -6.66
C LEU A 447 -4.66 -2.15 -5.79
N ILE A 448 -4.51 -1.82 -4.51
CA ILE A 448 -5.62 -1.74 -3.55
C ILE A 448 -5.95 -0.28 -3.29
N LEU A 449 -7.14 0.13 -3.72
CA LEU A 449 -7.71 1.48 -3.62
C LEU A 449 -8.93 1.55 -2.71
N GLN A 450 -9.24 0.46 -1.99
CA GLN A 450 -10.40 0.36 -1.11
C GLN A 450 -10.58 1.60 -0.21
N ASP A 451 -11.79 2.13 -0.09
CA ASP A 451 -12.12 3.27 0.78
C ASP A 451 -11.35 4.58 0.40
N CYS A 452 -10.94 4.74 -0.86
CA CYS A 452 -10.38 6.00 -1.38
C CYS A 452 -11.49 6.92 -1.91
N GLN A 453 -12.20 7.58 -0.99
CA GLN A 453 -13.41 8.39 -1.22
C GLN A 453 -13.27 9.68 -2.08
N LYS A 454 -12.23 9.79 -2.91
CA LYS A 454 -12.03 10.87 -3.89
C LYS A 454 -11.53 10.36 -5.25
N LEU A 455 -11.70 9.07 -5.51
CA LEU A 455 -11.54 8.48 -6.83
C LEU A 455 -12.88 8.46 -7.55
N SER A 456 -12.88 8.84 -8.83
CA SER A 456 -14.02 8.79 -9.74
C SER A 456 -13.71 7.84 -10.91
N ASP A 457 -14.64 7.71 -11.86
CA ASP A 457 -14.45 6.92 -13.07
C ASP A 457 -13.20 7.31 -13.89
N ASP A 458 -12.73 8.56 -13.75
CA ASP A 458 -11.52 9.06 -14.40
C ASP A 458 -10.25 8.31 -13.97
N CYS A 459 -10.14 7.82 -12.71
CA CYS A 459 -8.97 7.04 -12.33
C CYS A 459 -8.86 5.73 -13.12
N LEU A 460 -10.00 5.14 -13.52
CA LEU A 460 -10.02 3.86 -14.23
C LEU A 460 -9.55 4.02 -15.69
N ILE A 461 -9.67 5.22 -16.27
CA ILE A 461 -9.05 5.57 -17.56
C ILE A 461 -7.51 5.46 -17.43
N HIS A 462 -6.93 6.00 -16.37
CA HIS A 462 -5.48 5.97 -16.14
C HIS A 462 -4.93 4.55 -15.94
N LEU A 463 -5.70 3.64 -15.34
CA LEU A 463 -5.24 2.26 -15.09
C LEU A 463 -4.93 1.47 -16.37
N THR A 464 -5.47 1.88 -17.53
CA THR A 464 -5.19 1.22 -18.82
C THR A 464 -3.70 1.23 -19.20
N ASN A 465 -2.93 2.22 -18.75
CA ASN A 465 -1.47 2.28 -18.92
C ASN A 465 -0.71 1.26 -18.05
N LEU A 466 -1.34 0.67 -17.03
CA LEU A 466 -0.71 -0.30 -16.14
C LEU A 466 -0.83 -1.71 -16.74
N CYS A 467 -0.14 -1.95 -17.85
CA CYS A 467 -0.28 -3.16 -18.68
C CYS A 467 0.07 -4.49 -17.97
N ARG A 468 0.56 -4.46 -16.72
CA ARG A 468 0.82 -5.62 -15.86
C ARG A 468 -0.16 -5.78 -14.69
N LEU A 469 -1.18 -4.93 -14.59
CA LEU A 469 -2.16 -4.95 -13.50
C LEU A 469 -3.06 -6.20 -13.59
N GLU A 470 -2.78 -7.16 -12.73
CA GLU A 470 -3.49 -8.44 -12.60
C GLU A 470 -4.68 -8.33 -11.63
N ALA A 471 -4.54 -7.55 -10.55
CA ALA A 471 -5.49 -7.49 -9.45
C ALA A 471 -5.81 -6.06 -8.99
N ILE A 472 -7.09 -5.72 -8.96
CA ILE A 472 -7.60 -4.44 -8.45
C ILE A 472 -8.62 -4.61 -7.34
N ASN A 473 -8.55 -3.76 -6.32
CA ASN A 473 -9.58 -3.65 -5.28
C ASN A 473 -10.06 -2.20 -5.16
N LEU A 474 -11.30 -1.95 -5.59
CA LEU A 474 -12.01 -0.67 -5.55
C LEU A 474 -13.09 -0.64 -4.44
N SER A 475 -13.15 -1.63 -3.55
CA SER A 475 -14.26 -1.76 -2.59
C SER A 475 -14.49 -0.50 -1.74
N PHE A 476 -15.75 -0.19 -1.47
CA PHE A 476 -16.18 1.04 -0.77
C PHE A 476 -15.84 2.36 -1.49
N CYS A 477 -15.41 2.36 -2.76
CA CYS A 477 -15.23 3.59 -3.54
C CYS A 477 -16.56 4.01 -4.19
N VAL A 478 -17.40 4.72 -3.43
CA VAL A 478 -18.80 5.06 -3.79
C VAL A 478 -18.97 5.92 -5.05
N HIS A 479 -17.90 6.54 -5.53
CA HIS A 479 -17.89 7.42 -6.72
C HIS A 479 -17.45 6.72 -8.01
N ILE A 480 -17.21 5.41 -7.98
CA ILE A 480 -17.07 4.58 -9.18
C ILE A 480 -18.46 4.12 -9.65
N THR A 481 -18.72 4.21 -10.94
CA THR A 481 -20.01 3.87 -11.58
C THR A 481 -19.85 2.84 -12.70
N ASP A 482 -20.99 2.36 -13.21
CA ASP A 482 -21.07 1.52 -14.42
C ASP A 482 -20.28 2.09 -15.62
N SER A 483 -20.13 3.42 -15.70
CA SER A 483 -19.39 4.10 -16.78
C SER A 483 -17.90 3.85 -16.68
N GLY A 484 -17.30 3.96 -15.48
CA GLY A 484 -15.88 3.73 -15.26
C GLY A 484 -15.46 2.27 -15.44
N LEU A 485 -16.36 1.32 -15.14
CA LEU A 485 -16.09 -0.11 -15.33
C LEU A 485 -15.79 -0.47 -16.80
N ARG A 486 -16.27 0.30 -17.79
CA ARG A 486 -15.90 0.13 -19.20
C ARG A 486 -14.39 0.23 -19.42
N ASN A 487 -13.70 1.10 -18.68
CA ASN A 487 -12.27 1.33 -18.87
C ASN A 487 -11.41 0.16 -18.38
N LEU A 488 -11.93 -0.67 -17.46
CA LEU A 488 -11.23 -1.87 -16.98
C LEU A 488 -11.08 -2.94 -18.08
N GLY A 489 -11.94 -2.94 -19.10
CA GLY A 489 -11.85 -3.86 -20.25
C GLY A 489 -10.53 -3.75 -21.01
N ALA A 490 -9.99 -2.54 -21.11
CA ALA A 490 -8.71 -2.24 -21.77
C ALA A 490 -7.47 -2.63 -20.93
N CYS A 491 -7.62 -3.10 -19.69
CA CYS A 491 -6.51 -3.63 -18.90
C CYS A 491 -6.18 -5.07 -19.38
N PRO A 492 -5.00 -5.32 -19.98
CA PRO A 492 -4.75 -6.58 -20.70
C PRO A 492 -4.49 -7.77 -19.77
N ALA A 493 -3.91 -7.52 -18.58
CA ALA A 493 -3.55 -8.55 -17.60
C ALA A 493 -4.62 -8.79 -16.51
N LEU A 494 -5.68 -7.97 -16.46
CA LEU A 494 -6.59 -7.91 -15.33
C LEU A 494 -7.43 -9.20 -15.19
N CYS A 495 -7.30 -9.86 -14.04
CA CYS A 495 -7.95 -11.15 -13.74
C CYS A 495 -8.60 -11.23 -12.35
N GLU A 496 -8.27 -10.35 -11.40
CA GLU A 496 -8.95 -10.22 -10.10
C GLU A 496 -9.56 -8.82 -9.94
N ILE A 497 -10.87 -8.75 -9.66
CA ILE A 497 -11.60 -7.48 -9.48
C ILE A 497 -12.45 -7.54 -8.21
N ASN A 498 -12.25 -6.60 -7.29
CA ASN A 498 -13.11 -6.41 -6.13
C ASN A 498 -13.82 -5.06 -6.19
N LEU A 499 -15.15 -5.10 -6.28
CA LEU A 499 -16.11 -3.99 -6.33
C LEU A 499 -17.06 -3.99 -5.11
N ARG A 500 -16.69 -4.68 -4.02
CA ARG A 500 -17.54 -4.85 -2.84
C ARG A 500 -18.00 -3.51 -2.27
N ALA A 501 -19.30 -3.36 -2.02
CA ALA A 501 -19.91 -2.13 -1.53
C ALA A 501 -19.53 -0.89 -2.37
N CYS A 502 -19.55 -1.03 -3.70
CA CYS A 502 -19.52 0.10 -4.62
C CYS A 502 -20.96 0.43 -5.02
N ASP A 503 -21.63 1.23 -4.18
CA ASP A 503 -23.07 1.51 -4.20
C ASP A 503 -23.63 2.04 -5.53
N ASN A 504 -22.80 2.42 -6.51
CA ASN A 504 -23.20 2.91 -7.83
C ASN A 504 -22.85 1.98 -8.99
N ILE A 505 -22.56 0.70 -8.69
CA ILE A 505 -22.49 -0.39 -9.68
C ILE A 505 -23.84 -1.11 -9.77
N THR A 506 -24.32 -1.33 -10.99
CA THR A 506 -25.55 -2.07 -11.30
C THR A 506 -25.26 -3.26 -12.22
N ASP A 507 -26.30 -4.03 -12.54
CA ASP A 507 -26.29 -5.05 -13.58
C ASP A 507 -25.69 -4.56 -14.93
N SER A 508 -25.83 -3.26 -15.24
CA SER A 508 -25.29 -2.64 -16.47
C SER A 508 -23.77 -2.48 -16.42
N GLY A 509 -23.19 -2.22 -15.24
CA GLY A 509 -21.75 -2.18 -15.05
C GLY A 509 -21.10 -3.56 -15.18
N LEU A 510 -21.80 -4.60 -14.73
CA LEU A 510 -21.36 -5.99 -14.93
C LEU A 510 -21.37 -6.39 -16.41
N ALA A 511 -22.35 -5.91 -17.19
CA ALA A 511 -22.35 -6.05 -18.65
C ALA A 511 -21.10 -5.42 -19.29
N ASN A 512 -20.70 -4.21 -18.86
CA ASN A 512 -19.50 -3.54 -19.34
C ASN A 512 -18.20 -4.31 -19.06
N LEU A 513 -18.13 -5.06 -17.94
CA LEU A 513 -16.99 -5.95 -17.66
C LEU A 513 -16.96 -7.16 -18.61
N THR A 514 -18.11 -7.80 -18.88
CA THR A 514 -18.14 -9.06 -19.65
C THR A 514 -17.61 -8.96 -21.07
N TYR A 515 -17.78 -7.80 -21.73
CA TYR A 515 -17.43 -7.60 -23.14
C TYR A 515 -15.96 -7.93 -23.43
N ASP A 516 -15.04 -7.35 -22.66
CA ASP A 516 -13.60 -7.55 -22.85
C ASP A 516 -12.98 -8.58 -21.89
N LEU A 517 -13.58 -8.82 -20.71
CA LEU A 517 -12.92 -9.54 -19.60
C LEU A 517 -13.43 -10.97 -19.36
N SER A 518 -14.46 -11.42 -20.09
CA SER A 518 -15.10 -12.75 -19.97
C SER A 518 -14.16 -13.96 -20.04
N SER A 519 -13.02 -13.83 -20.73
CA SER A 519 -11.99 -14.86 -20.86
C SER A 519 -10.82 -14.74 -19.88
N ARG A 520 -10.71 -13.64 -19.11
CA ARG A 520 -9.55 -13.33 -18.24
C ARG A 520 -9.86 -13.32 -16.75
N VAL A 521 -11.08 -12.92 -16.34
CA VAL A 521 -11.41 -12.80 -14.91
C VAL A 521 -11.55 -14.16 -14.25
N THR A 522 -10.75 -14.36 -13.20
CA THR A 522 -10.72 -15.56 -12.35
C THR A 522 -11.26 -15.30 -10.95
N SER A 523 -11.30 -14.04 -10.49
CA SER A 523 -11.88 -13.65 -9.20
C SER A 523 -12.71 -12.37 -9.34
N LEU A 524 -13.97 -12.43 -8.88
CA LEU A 524 -14.90 -11.30 -8.86
C LEU A 524 -15.61 -11.22 -7.49
N ASP A 525 -15.55 -10.04 -6.86
CA ASP A 525 -16.34 -9.72 -5.66
C ASP A 525 -17.22 -8.49 -5.94
N VAL A 526 -18.53 -8.69 -5.91
CA VAL A 526 -19.60 -7.68 -6.07
C VAL A 526 -20.49 -7.61 -4.82
N SER A 527 -20.04 -8.21 -3.72
CA SER A 527 -20.83 -8.31 -2.49
C SER A 527 -21.24 -6.94 -1.95
N PHE A 528 -22.43 -6.82 -1.36
CA PHE A 528 -22.98 -5.58 -0.80
C PHE A 528 -23.18 -4.47 -1.85
N CYS A 529 -23.16 -4.79 -3.15
CA CYS A 529 -23.77 -3.95 -4.18
C CYS A 529 -25.27 -4.28 -4.23
N ASP A 530 -26.10 -3.37 -3.72
CA ASP A 530 -27.56 -3.52 -3.58
C ASP A 530 -28.29 -3.53 -4.93
N LYS A 531 -27.74 -2.84 -5.94
CA LYS A 531 -28.27 -2.72 -7.30
C LYS A 531 -27.84 -3.85 -8.26
N VAL A 532 -27.28 -4.94 -7.74
CA VAL A 532 -26.90 -6.14 -8.49
C VAL A 532 -27.91 -7.25 -8.22
N HIS A 533 -28.60 -7.70 -9.28
CA HIS A 533 -29.71 -8.65 -9.24
C HIS A 533 -29.48 -9.83 -10.20
N ASN A 534 -30.52 -10.64 -10.44
CA ASN A 534 -30.49 -11.76 -11.39
C ASN A 534 -29.99 -11.39 -12.81
N LEU A 535 -30.20 -10.15 -13.27
CA LEU A 535 -29.69 -9.70 -14.57
C LEU A 535 -28.15 -9.61 -14.56
N GLY A 536 -27.56 -9.09 -13.49
CA GLY A 536 -26.11 -9.10 -13.25
C GLY A 536 -25.54 -10.51 -13.26
N LEU A 537 -26.27 -11.48 -12.71
CA LEU A 537 -25.87 -12.90 -12.71
C LEU A 537 -25.88 -13.51 -14.13
N ASN A 538 -26.73 -13.01 -15.05
CA ASN A 538 -26.66 -13.39 -16.47
C ASN A 538 -25.33 -12.96 -17.10
N TYR A 539 -24.82 -11.77 -16.75
CA TYR A 539 -23.50 -11.31 -17.16
C TYR A 539 -22.38 -12.10 -16.47
N ILE A 540 -22.44 -12.26 -15.14
CA ILE A 540 -21.42 -13.02 -14.38
C ILE A 540 -21.27 -14.47 -14.89
N SER A 541 -22.36 -15.09 -15.35
CA SER A 541 -22.33 -16.45 -15.94
C SER A 541 -21.49 -16.57 -17.22
N GLN A 542 -21.00 -15.47 -17.80
CA GLN A 542 -20.14 -15.44 -18.99
C GLN A 542 -18.63 -15.45 -18.65
N PHE A 543 -18.23 -15.28 -17.38
CA PHE A 543 -16.83 -15.38 -16.95
C PHE A 543 -16.36 -16.84 -16.90
N SER A 544 -16.19 -17.45 -18.08
CA SER A 544 -15.84 -18.87 -18.30
C SER A 544 -14.68 -19.43 -17.47
N HIS A 545 -13.76 -18.58 -16.99
CA HIS A 545 -12.57 -18.94 -16.21
C HIS A 545 -12.66 -18.58 -14.72
N LEU A 546 -13.84 -18.16 -14.24
CA LEU A 546 -14.06 -17.71 -12.86
C LEU A 546 -13.90 -18.86 -11.85
N ARG A 547 -13.00 -18.65 -10.88
CA ARG A 547 -12.72 -19.57 -9.76
C ARG A 547 -13.23 -19.05 -8.42
N THR A 548 -13.30 -17.73 -8.27
CA THR A 548 -13.80 -17.08 -7.05
C THR A 548 -14.92 -16.10 -7.40
N LEU A 549 -16.09 -16.30 -6.77
CA LEU A 549 -17.23 -15.42 -6.90
C LEU A 549 -17.79 -15.08 -5.51
N SER A 550 -17.83 -13.79 -5.19
CA SER A 550 -18.45 -13.28 -3.97
C SER A 550 -19.53 -12.26 -4.33
N MET A 551 -20.75 -12.53 -3.87
CA MET A 551 -21.97 -11.79 -4.18
C MET A 551 -22.89 -11.77 -2.95
N SER A 552 -22.26 -11.72 -1.77
CA SER A 552 -22.92 -11.71 -0.47
C SER A 552 -23.71 -10.41 -0.26
N ALA A 553 -24.90 -10.52 0.31
CA ALA A 553 -25.83 -9.39 0.52
C ALA A 553 -26.25 -8.63 -0.76
N CYS A 554 -26.27 -9.29 -1.92
CA CYS A 554 -26.95 -8.82 -3.13
C CYS A 554 -28.40 -9.37 -3.19
N ASP A 555 -29.32 -8.69 -3.88
CA ASP A 555 -30.71 -9.15 -4.04
C ASP A 555 -30.85 -10.12 -5.23
N ILE A 556 -30.50 -11.37 -4.94
CA ILE A 556 -30.43 -12.47 -5.91
C ILE A 556 -31.35 -13.63 -5.50
N SER A 557 -31.87 -14.34 -6.49
CA SER A 557 -32.71 -15.53 -6.28
C SER A 557 -32.08 -16.79 -6.89
N ASP A 558 -32.70 -17.95 -6.61
CA ASP A 558 -32.27 -19.23 -7.18
C ASP A 558 -32.19 -19.22 -8.71
N GLU A 559 -33.00 -18.42 -9.42
CA GLU A 559 -32.99 -18.35 -10.89
C GLU A 559 -31.61 -17.92 -11.43
N GLY A 560 -31.09 -16.79 -10.93
CA GLY A 560 -29.78 -16.29 -11.33
C GLY A 560 -28.66 -17.23 -10.87
N LEU A 561 -28.75 -17.76 -9.65
CA LEU A 561 -27.72 -18.63 -9.09
C LEU A 561 -27.66 -20.01 -9.77
N ILE A 562 -28.80 -20.55 -10.22
CA ILE A 562 -28.86 -21.76 -11.05
C ILE A 562 -28.14 -21.54 -12.38
N ARG A 563 -28.30 -20.36 -13.02
CA ARG A 563 -27.56 -20.03 -14.25
C ARG A 563 -26.05 -19.94 -14.01
N VAL A 564 -25.63 -19.27 -12.94
CA VAL A 564 -24.22 -19.20 -12.51
C VAL A 564 -23.65 -20.60 -12.30
N ALA A 565 -24.36 -21.48 -11.58
CA ALA A 565 -23.93 -22.86 -11.33
C ALA A 565 -23.88 -23.72 -12.61
N ALA A 566 -24.78 -23.47 -13.58
CA ALA A 566 -24.80 -24.18 -14.85
C ALA A 566 -23.66 -23.77 -15.80
N SER A 567 -23.29 -22.48 -15.81
CA SER A 567 -22.24 -21.97 -16.71
C SER A 567 -20.81 -22.04 -16.14
N LEU A 568 -20.63 -22.07 -14.82
CA LEU A 568 -19.32 -21.95 -14.15
C LEU A 568 -18.91 -23.24 -13.39
N PRO A 569 -18.61 -24.35 -14.09
CA PRO A 569 -18.23 -25.62 -13.44
C PRO A 569 -16.85 -25.59 -12.77
N LEU A 570 -15.99 -24.63 -13.15
CA LEU A 570 -14.62 -24.45 -12.62
C LEU A 570 -14.58 -23.65 -11.30
N LEU A 571 -15.74 -23.23 -10.77
CA LEU A 571 -15.82 -22.38 -9.59
C LEU A 571 -15.31 -23.12 -8.34
N GLU A 572 -14.34 -22.52 -7.65
CA GLU A 572 -13.66 -23.09 -6.47
C GLU A 572 -14.14 -22.46 -5.16
N THR A 573 -14.55 -21.19 -5.20
CA THR A 573 -14.99 -20.39 -4.05
C THR A 573 -16.27 -19.63 -4.41
N LEU A 574 -17.35 -19.89 -3.66
CA LEU A 574 -18.65 -19.22 -3.83
C LEU A 574 -19.10 -18.61 -2.50
N ASN A 575 -19.35 -17.30 -2.46
CA ASN A 575 -19.92 -16.63 -1.29
C ASN A 575 -21.26 -15.96 -1.65
N ILE A 576 -22.34 -16.52 -1.11
CA ILE A 576 -23.73 -16.06 -1.27
C ILE A 576 -24.36 -15.73 0.09
N GLY A 577 -23.54 -15.49 1.11
CA GLY A 577 -24.01 -15.19 2.47
C GLY A 577 -24.91 -13.95 2.49
N GLN A 578 -25.95 -13.99 3.32
CA GLN A 578 -26.98 -12.95 3.51
C GLN A 578 -27.93 -12.74 2.30
N CYS A 579 -27.81 -13.52 1.22
CA CYS A 579 -28.77 -13.49 0.12
C CYS A 579 -30.09 -14.18 0.53
N GLY A 580 -31.05 -13.38 1.00
CA GLY A 580 -32.29 -13.84 1.63
C GLY A 580 -33.31 -14.52 0.71
N SER A 581 -33.05 -14.60 -0.60
CA SER A 581 -33.92 -15.21 -1.61
C SER A 581 -33.34 -16.47 -2.27
N ILE A 582 -32.26 -17.01 -1.72
CA ILE A 582 -31.69 -18.32 -2.08
C ILE A 582 -32.33 -19.45 -1.24
N THR A 583 -32.67 -20.57 -1.88
CA THR A 583 -33.27 -21.76 -1.26
C THR A 583 -32.49 -23.04 -1.63
N ASP A 584 -33.03 -24.21 -1.26
CA ASP A 584 -32.49 -25.52 -1.60
C ASP A 584 -32.43 -25.78 -3.12
N ALA A 585 -33.24 -25.06 -3.92
CA ALA A 585 -33.33 -25.24 -5.36
C ALA A 585 -32.02 -24.96 -6.10
N SER A 586 -31.31 -23.88 -5.75
CA SER A 586 -29.99 -23.60 -6.32
C SER A 586 -28.88 -24.48 -5.72
N LEU A 587 -28.93 -24.81 -4.42
CA LEU A 587 -27.97 -25.73 -3.81
C LEU A 587 -27.99 -27.11 -4.45
N LYS A 588 -29.16 -27.59 -4.89
CA LYS A 588 -29.27 -28.81 -5.70
C LYS A 588 -28.41 -28.72 -6.96
N VAL A 589 -28.58 -27.66 -7.75
CA VAL A 589 -27.84 -27.48 -9.02
C VAL A 589 -26.35 -27.25 -8.76
N ILE A 590 -25.98 -26.50 -7.72
CA ILE A 590 -24.58 -26.31 -7.31
C ILE A 590 -23.93 -27.67 -6.98
N GLY A 591 -24.59 -28.53 -6.19
CA GLY A 591 -24.11 -29.88 -5.87
C GLY A 591 -24.00 -30.81 -7.08
N GLU A 592 -24.80 -30.58 -8.12
CA GLU A 592 -24.78 -31.33 -9.38
C GLU A 592 -23.73 -30.81 -10.38
N LYS A 593 -23.41 -29.51 -10.39
CA LYS A 593 -22.60 -28.85 -11.44
C LYS A 593 -21.23 -28.33 -11.00
N CYS A 594 -21.11 -27.73 -9.82
CA CYS A 594 -19.90 -27.03 -9.38
C CYS A 594 -18.86 -27.99 -8.75
N GLN A 595 -18.45 -29.02 -9.49
CA GLN A 595 -17.64 -30.13 -8.93
C GLN A 595 -16.23 -29.72 -8.45
N GLU A 596 -15.72 -28.55 -8.86
CA GLU A 596 -14.46 -27.98 -8.36
C GLU A 596 -14.58 -27.20 -7.05
N LEU A 597 -15.79 -27.02 -6.49
CA LEU A 597 -16.04 -26.12 -5.35
C LEU A 597 -15.38 -26.64 -4.06
N LYS A 598 -14.52 -25.80 -3.47
CA LYS A 598 -13.71 -26.05 -2.27
C LYS A 598 -14.20 -25.26 -1.06
N TYR A 599 -14.75 -24.07 -1.29
CA TYR A 599 -15.32 -23.18 -0.27
C TYR A 599 -16.72 -22.72 -0.69
N ILE A 600 -17.70 -22.84 0.20
CA ILE A 600 -19.02 -22.20 0.05
C ILE A 600 -19.45 -21.48 1.33
N ASP A 601 -19.97 -20.26 1.17
CA ASP A 601 -20.53 -19.46 2.28
C ASP A 601 -22.04 -19.31 2.15
N LEU A 602 -22.73 -19.77 3.19
CA LEU A 602 -24.18 -19.76 3.35
C LEU A 602 -24.60 -19.02 4.64
N TYR A 603 -23.71 -18.20 5.21
CA TYR A 603 -24.00 -17.37 6.39
C TYR A 603 -25.31 -16.61 6.20
N GLY A 604 -26.29 -16.79 7.09
CA GLY A 604 -27.53 -16.01 7.05
C GLY A 604 -28.47 -16.26 5.87
N CYS A 605 -28.24 -17.27 5.02
CA CYS A 605 -29.15 -17.64 3.92
C CYS A 605 -30.45 -18.27 4.47
N GLY A 606 -31.41 -17.41 4.83
CA GLY A 606 -32.55 -17.73 5.71
C GLY A 606 -33.48 -18.87 5.24
N LYS A 607 -33.59 -19.12 3.94
CA LYS A 607 -34.55 -20.07 3.34
C LYS A 607 -33.95 -21.44 2.96
N ILE A 608 -32.64 -21.64 3.12
CA ILE A 608 -31.98 -22.93 2.88
C ILE A 608 -32.26 -23.86 4.08
N THR A 609 -32.59 -25.13 3.83
CA THR A 609 -32.90 -26.16 4.83
C THR A 609 -31.81 -27.24 4.91
N PRO A 610 -31.85 -28.16 5.90
CA PRO A 610 -30.96 -29.33 5.93
C PRO A 610 -31.02 -30.19 4.64
N GLY A 611 -32.14 -30.16 3.91
CA GLY A 611 -32.27 -30.80 2.59
C GLY A 611 -31.31 -30.20 1.55
N GLY A 612 -31.26 -28.88 1.44
CA GLY A 612 -30.31 -28.16 0.59
C GLY A 612 -28.85 -28.41 0.99
N LEU A 613 -28.54 -28.45 2.30
CA LEU A 613 -27.19 -28.80 2.75
C LEU A 613 -26.79 -30.22 2.34
N ALA A 614 -27.72 -31.17 2.31
CA ALA A 614 -27.46 -32.53 1.82
C ALA A 614 -27.18 -32.59 0.30
N HIS A 615 -27.37 -31.49 -0.46
CA HIS A 615 -26.81 -31.33 -1.81
C HIS A 615 -25.41 -30.73 -1.79
N ALA A 616 -25.16 -29.68 -1.00
CA ALA A 616 -23.81 -29.11 -0.86
C ALA A 616 -22.79 -30.13 -0.31
N MET A 617 -23.19 -31.00 0.61
CA MET A 617 -22.34 -32.07 1.18
C MET A 617 -21.96 -33.19 0.19
N LYS A 618 -22.53 -33.21 -1.03
CA LYS A 618 -22.15 -34.16 -2.09
C LYS A 618 -20.96 -33.68 -2.94
N LEU A 619 -20.54 -32.43 -2.77
CA LEU A 619 -19.44 -31.84 -3.53
C LEU A 619 -18.09 -32.51 -3.18
N PRO A 620 -17.42 -33.18 -4.14
CA PRO A 620 -16.30 -34.08 -3.84
C PRO A 620 -15.00 -33.36 -3.44
N LYS A 621 -14.94 -32.03 -3.65
CA LYS A 621 -13.78 -31.18 -3.36
C LYS A 621 -14.02 -30.18 -2.23
N LEU A 622 -15.20 -30.18 -1.62
CA LEU A 622 -15.58 -29.21 -0.59
C LEU A 622 -14.77 -29.44 0.70
N ARG A 623 -14.11 -28.38 1.17
CA ARG A 623 -13.27 -28.38 2.39
C ARG A 623 -13.82 -27.45 3.46
N ASN A 624 -14.53 -26.41 3.05
CA ASN A 624 -14.99 -25.33 3.91
C ASN A 624 -16.44 -24.98 3.57
N LEU A 625 -17.32 -25.15 4.55
CA LEU A 625 -18.73 -24.81 4.49
C LEU A 625 -19.02 -23.83 5.63
N ASN A 626 -19.20 -22.54 5.33
CA ASN A 626 -19.57 -21.56 6.35
C ASN A 626 -21.09 -21.48 6.47
N LEU A 627 -21.62 -21.87 7.63
CA LEU A 627 -23.04 -21.75 7.97
C LEU A 627 -23.31 -20.60 8.95
N GLY A 628 -22.28 -20.04 9.62
CA GLY A 628 -22.45 -18.95 10.56
C GLY A 628 -23.54 -19.17 11.62
N LEU A 629 -24.54 -18.29 11.62
CA LEU A 629 -25.66 -18.26 12.58
C LEU A 629 -26.75 -19.33 12.37
N TRP A 630 -26.51 -20.38 11.59
CA TRP A 630 -27.48 -21.48 11.38
C TRP A 630 -27.95 -22.18 12.67
N HIS A 631 -27.17 -22.08 13.75
CA HIS A 631 -27.49 -22.61 15.09
C HIS A 631 -28.49 -21.74 15.88
N LEU A 632 -29.02 -20.66 15.28
CA LEU A 632 -30.08 -19.81 15.84
C LEU A 632 -31.44 -20.03 15.12
N ARG A 633 -31.74 -21.27 14.75
CA ARG A 633 -33.01 -21.70 14.14
C ARG A 633 -33.60 -22.88 14.90
#